data_AF-A0A7C5XEE2-F1
#
_entry.id   AF-A0A7C5XEE2-F1
#
_cell.length_a   1.000
_cell.length_b   1.000
_cell.length_c   1.000
_cell.angle_alpha   90.00
_cell.angle_beta   90.00
_cell.angle_gamma   90.00
#
_symmetry.space_group_name_H-M   'P 1'
#
loop_
_entity.id
_entity.type
_entity.pdbx_description
1 polymer ?
#
loop_
_entity_poly.entity_id
_entity_poly.type
_entity_poly.pdbx_seq_one_letter_code
_entity_poly.pdbx_strand_id
1 'polypeptide(L)'
;MIEKYIQFVGEEEIEAIIKLAERLQDLSILHVNSTVAGGGVAEILNRMVPLMRELGLRVDWKVIKGDPEFFTVTKTFHNALQTGAVKVPKHFYDIYEKWQEINANELDLDYDVVFIHDPQPAGLVKYRKRGIWIWRCHIDLSTPHPEVWGFLRRYVSQYHAAIFHIPDFARDDLEIPQVLIPPSIDPLSPKNMEISATAVERVVKKFGVDPERPILLQVSRFDRA
;
A
#
# COMPACT_ATOMS: atom_id res chain seq x y z
N MET A 1 -18.81 4.34 13.03
CA MET A 1 -17.51 5.04 12.91
C MET A 1 -17.44 5.82 11.61
N ILE A 2 -17.95 5.27 10.51
CA ILE A 2 -18.04 5.94 9.22
C ILE A 2 -18.84 7.25 9.29
N GLU A 3 -19.85 7.33 10.16
CA GLU A 3 -20.68 8.53 10.36
C GLU A 3 -19.87 9.70 10.95
N LYS A 4 -18.78 9.42 11.68
CA LYS A 4 -17.90 10.48 12.20
C LYS A 4 -17.23 11.27 11.08
N TYR A 5 -17.19 10.73 9.86
CA TYR A 5 -16.60 11.39 8.70
C TYR A 5 -17.58 12.36 8.00
N ILE A 6 -18.88 12.34 8.34
CA ILE A 6 -19.89 13.26 7.80
C ILE A 6 -19.44 14.73 7.94
N GLN A 7 -18.80 15.08 9.06
CA GLN A 7 -18.31 16.44 9.30
C GLN A 7 -17.24 16.92 8.30
N PHE A 8 -16.57 16.00 7.59
CA PHE A 8 -15.51 16.31 6.63
C PHE A 8 -15.99 16.20 5.18
N VAL A 9 -16.87 15.24 4.87
CA VAL A 9 -17.26 14.90 3.49
C VAL A 9 -18.75 15.05 3.20
N GLY A 10 -19.58 15.34 4.20
CA GLY A 10 -21.04 15.43 4.08
C GLY A 10 -21.77 14.09 4.14
N GLU A 11 -23.09 14.14 4.30
CA GLU A 11 -23.94 12.94 4.40
C GLU A 11 -24.04 12.19 3.06
N GLU A 12 -24.13 12.92 1.94
CA GLU A 12 -24.30 12.34 0.60
C GLU A 12 -23.17 11.37 0.22
N GLU A 13 -21.91 11.73 0.53
CA GLU A 13 -20.74 10.88 0.28
C GLU A 13 -20.78 9.59 1.12
N ILE A 14 -21.18 9.71 2.39
CA ILE A 14 -21.25 8.58 3.31
C ILE A 14 -22.38 7.63 2.89
N GLU A 15 -23.54 8.15 2.48
CA GLU A 15 -24.61 7.34 1.91
C GLU A 15 -24.18 6.62 0.63
N ALA A 16 -23.43 7.29 -0.25
CA ALA A 16 -22.91 6.67 -1.47
C ALA A 16 -21.97 5.50 -1.15
N ILE A 17 -21.08 5.67 -0.17
CA ILE A 17 -20.18 4.60 0.32
C ILE A 17 -20.98 3.43 0.88
N ILE A 18 -22.00 3.69 1.69
CA ILE A 18 -22.86 2.63 2.27
C ILE A 18 -23.57 1.84 1.16
N LYS A 19 -24.19 2.53 0.20
CA LYS A 19 -24.88 1.89 -0.94
C LYS A 19 -23.93 1.05 -1.81
N LEU A 20 -22.68 1.48 -1.97
CA LEU A 20 -21.67 0.69 -2.66
C LEU A 20 -21.25 -0.55 -1.85
N ALA A 21 -21.08 -0.40 -0.54
CA ALA A 21 -20.72 -1.51 0.34
C ALA A 21 -21.81 -2.60 0.37
N GLU A 22 -23.10 -2.21 0.41
CA GLU A 22 -24.24 -3.14 0.35
C GLU A 22 -24.17 -4.08 -0.85
N ARG A 23 -23.74 -3.58 -2.02
CA ARG A 23 -23.60 -4.37 -3.25
C ARG A 23 -22.42 -5.36 -3.23
N LEU A 24 -21.53 -5.24 -2.24
CA LEU A 24 -20.29 -6.00 -2.14
C LEU A 24 -20.25 -6.91 -0.90
N GLN A 25 -21.31 -6.96 -0.09
CA GLN A 25 -21.34 -7.73 1.18
C GLN A 25 -21.10 -9.23 0.98
N ASP A 26 -21.52 -9.78 -0.16
CA ASP A 26 -21.31 -11.19 -0.49
C ASP A 26 -19.89 -11.50 -0.96
N LEU A 27 -19.02 -10.51 -1.14
CA LEU A 27 -17.64 -10.72 -1.58
C LEU A 27 -16.68 -10.83 -0.40
N SER A 28 -15.73 -11.75 -0.53
CA SER A 28 -14.55 -11.85 0.32
C SER A 28 -13.39 -11.05 -0.28
N ILE A 29 -12.80 -10.16 0.51
CA ILE A 29 -11.73 -9.25 0.07
C ILE A 29 -10.47 -9.52 0.90
N LEU A 30 -9.34 -9.72 0.23
CA LEU A 30 -8.04 -9.89 0.88
C LEU A 30 -7.08 -8.76 0.50
N HIS A 31 -6.45 -8.15 1.49
CA HIS A 31 -5.27 -7.29 1.31
C HIS A 31 -4.00 -8.05 1.71
N VAL A 32 -2.97 -8.02 0.86
CA VAL A 32 -1.65 -8.59 1.16
C VAL A 32 -0.57 -7.54 0.98
N ASN A 33 0.26 -7.33 2.00
CA ASN A 33 1.43 -6.46 1.92
C ASN A 33 2.64 -7.06 2.69
N SER A 34 3.73 -6.31 2.82
CA SER A 34 4.98 -6.78 3.44
C SER A 34 5.18 -6.45 4.92
N THR A 35 4.34 -5.62 5.54
CA THR A 35 4.48 -5.27 6.96
C THR A 35 3.18 -4.80 7.61
N VAL A 36 2.96 -5.17 8.87
CA VAL A 36 1.85 -4.67 9.71
C VAL A 36 2.17 -3.32 10.38
N ALA A 37 3.44 -2.94 10.45
CA ALA A 37 3.90 -1.76 11.18
C ALA A 37 5.03 -1.04 10.42
N GLY A 38 4.98 0.29 10.43
CA GLY A 38 5.93 1.14 9.74
C GLY A 38 5.68 1.21 8.22
N GLY A 39 5.57 2.44 7.71
CA GLY A 39 5.31 2.71 6.29
C GLY A 39 3.86 3.12 5.97
N GLY A 40 3.68 3.82 4.85
CA GLY A 40 2.39 4.41 4.46
C GLY A 40 1.30 3.37 4.19
N VAL A 41 1.66 2.21 3.61
CA VAL A 41 0.69 1.14 3.32
C VAL A 41 0.07 0.58 4.59
N ALA A 42 0.88 0.25 5.60
CA ALA A 42 0.39 -0.26 6.87
C ALA A 42 -0.49 0.78 7.58
N GLU A 43 -0.14 2.07 7.51
CA GLU A 43 -0.96 3.15 8.06
C GLU A 43 -2.35 3.22 7.40
N ILE A 44 -2.41 3.11 6.07
CA ILE A 44 -3.67 3.08 5.32
C ILE A 44 -4.50 1.85 5.72
N LEU A 45 -3.91 0.65 5.67
CA LEU A 45 -4.64 -0.59 5.92
C LEU A 45 -5.15 -0.71 7.37
N ASN A 46 -4.40 -0.18 8.35
CA ASN A 46 -4.84 -0.12 9.75
C ASN A 46 -6.12 0.73 9.95
N ARG A 47 -6.45 1.62 9.02
CA ARG A 47 -7.66 2.45 9.08
C ARG A 47 -8.73 1.95 8.12
N MET A 48 -8.34 1.62 6.89
CA MET A 48 -9.25 1.21 5.83
C MET A 48 -9.92 -0.14 6.13
N VAL A 49 -9.17 -1.16 6.59
CA VAL A 49 -9.74 -2.50 6.82
C VAL A 49 -10.81 -2.49 7.91
N PRO A 50 -10.63 -1.84 9.08
CA PRO A 50 -11.71 -1.68 10.06
C PRO A 50 -12.94 -0.95 9.51
N LEU A 51 -12.77 0.10 8.71
CA LEU A 51 -13.89 0.83 8.10
C LEU A 51 -14.67 -0.05 7.11
N MET A 52 -13.98 -0.84 6.29
CA MET A 52 -14.63 -1.79 5.38
C MET A 52 -15.42 -2.86 6.15
N ARG A 53 -14.85 -3.39 7.23
CA ARG A 53 -15.54 -4.38 8.09
C ARG A 53 -16.77 -3.80 8.76
N GLU A 54 -16.71 -2.54 9.20
CA GLU A 54 -17.85 -1.85 9.78
C GLU A 54 -19.01 -1.69 8.78
N LEU A 55 -18.70 -1.49 7.50
CA LEU A 55 -19.68 -1.47 6.41
C LEU A 55 -20.25 -2.86 6.04
N GLY A 56 -19.92 -3.89 6.80
CA GLY A 56 -20.40 -5.27 6.61
C GLY A 56 -19.61 -6.08 5.58
N LEU A 57 -18.47 -5.58 5.09
CA LEU A 57 -17.65 -6.29 4.12
C LEU A 57 -16.79 -7.36 4.79
N ARG A 58 -16.67 -8.53 4.13
CA ARG A 58 -15.80 -9.63 4.57
C ARG A 58 -14.36 -9.38 4.13
N VAL A 59 -13.64 -8.59 4.91
CA VAL A 59 -12.26 -8.17 4.57
C VAL A 59 -11.22 -8.77 5.50
N ASP A 60 -10.16 -9.30 4.93
CA ASP A 60 -8.96 -9.72 5.64
C ASP A 60 -7.72 -8.98 5.18
N TRP A 61 -6.75 -8.88 6.08
CA TRP A 61 -5.43 -8.35 5.81
C TRP A 61 -4.38 -9.35 6.29
N LYS A 62 -3.54 -9.81 5.37
CA LYS A 62 -2.44 -10.73 5.63
C LYS A 62 -1.12 -10.08 5.25
N VAL A 63 -0.05 -10.51 5.91
CA VAL A 63 1.30 -10.00 5.69
C VAL A 63 2.21 -11.14 5.31
N ILE A 64 2.99 -10.95 4.25
CA ILE A 64 3.99 -11.96 3.84
C ILE A 64 5.09 -12.09 4.88
N LYS A 65 5.61 -13.30 5.02
CA LYS A 65 6.84 -13.57 5.76
C LYS A 65 8.05 -13.41 4.83
N GLY A 66 9.19 -13.15 5.44
CA GLY A 66 10.47 -13.04 4.77
C GLY A 66 11.60 -13.12 5.78
N ASP A 67 12.74 -13.65 5.37
CA ASP A 67 13.98 -13.53 6.12
C ASP A 67 14.64 -12.16 5.82
N PRO A 68 15.69 -11.77 6.57
CA PRO A 68 16.40 -10.53 6.32
C PRO A 68 16.96 -10.41 4.89
N GLU A 69 17.28 -11.53 4.25
CA GLU A 69 17.79 -11.56 2.88
C GLU A 69 16.69 -11.15 1.88
N PHE A 70 15.47 -11.70 2.01
CA PHE A 70 14.31 -11.31 1.21
C PHE A 70 13.96 -9.82 1.36
N PHE A 71 14.01 -9.30 2.58
CA PHE A 71 13.76 -7.88 2.79
C PHE A 71 14.88 -7.01 2.23
N THR A 72 16.12 -7.52 2.15
CA THR A 72 17.20 -6.86 1.42
C THR A 72 16.92 -6.84 -0.08
N VAL A 73 16.53 -7.98 -0.66
CA VAL A 73 16.15 -8.11 -2.07
C VAL A 73 15.03 -7.13 -2.44
N THR A 74 13.93 -7.16 -1.68
CA THR A 74 12.77 -6.32 -1.97
C THR A 74 13.03 -4.83 -1.77
N LYS A 75 13.90 -4.46 -0.82
CA LYS A 75 14.38 -3.07 -0.69
C LYS A 75 15.25 -2.66 -1.88
N THR A 76 16.11 -3.55 -2.36
CA THR A 76 16.90 -3.30 -3.59
C THR A 76 15.99 -3.13 -4.79
N PHE A 77 14.94 -3.96 -4.93
CA PHE A 77 13.96 -3.81 -6.01
C PHE A 77 13.20 -2.49 -5.90
N HIS A 78 12.71 -2.14 -4.70
CA HIS A 78 12.04 -0.86 -4.44
C HIS A 78 12.90 0.33 -4.89
N ASN A 79 14.18 0.35 -4.49
CA ASN A 79 15.09 1.42 -4.89
C ASN A 79 15.39 1.39 -6.39
N ALA A 80 15.59 0.22 -6.98
CA ALA A 80 15.83 0.08 -8.42
C ALA A 80 14.64 0.58 -9.27
N LEU A 81 13.42 0.35 -8.79
CA LEU A 81 12.19 0.79 -9.47
C LEU A 81 11.97 2.30 -9.37
N GLN A 82 12.40 2.95 -8.29
CA GLN A 82 12.24 4.40 -8.13
C GLN A 82 13.40 5.22 -8.70
N THR A 83 14.64 4.71 -8.62
CA THR A 83 15.85 5.48 -8.98
C THR A 83 16.50 5.05 -10.29
N GLY A 84 16.10 3.90 -10.84
CA GLY A 84 16.64 3.36 -12.09
C GLY A 84 18.10 2.86 -12.06
N ALA A 85 18.90 3.25 -11.06
CA ALA A 85 20.36 3.10 -11.07
C ALA A 85 20.91 2.23 -9.93
N VAL A 86 20.34 1.04 -9.72
CA VAL A 86 20.78 0.10 -8.69
C VAL A 86 21.23 -1.22 -9.31
N LYS A 87 22.45 -1.68 -8.97
CA LYS A 87 22.93 -2.99 -9.39
C LYS A 87 22.18 -4.09 -8.65
N VAL A 88 21.47 -4.93 -9.39
CA VAL A 88 20.72 -6.06 -8.83
C VAL A 88 21.45 -7.38 -9.13
N PRO A 89 21.90 -8.12 -8.11
CA PRO A 89 22.49 -9.44 -8.32
C PRO A 89 21.49 -10.45 -8.87
N LYS A 90 21.90 -11.33 -9.79
CA LYS A 90 20.99 -12.33 -10.40
C LYS A 90 20.30 -13.27 -9.40
N HIS A 91 21.01 -13.68 -8.35
CA HIS A 91 20.44 -14.56 -7.32
C HIS A 91 19.30 -13.91 -6.52
N PHE A 92 19.13 -12.58 -6.57
CA PHE A 92 18.01 -11.89 -5.92
C PHE A 92 16.66 -12.29 -6.51
N TYR A 93 16.60 -12.57 -7.82
CA TYR A 93 15.38 -13.02 -8.46
C TYR A 93 14.96 -14.42 -7.94
N ASP A 94 15.93 -15.33 -7.76
CA ASP A 94 15.68 -16.67 -7.22
C ASP A 94 15.17 -16.59 -5.76
N ILE A 95 15.78 -15.73 -4.94
CA ILE A 95 15.33 -15.49 -3.55
C ILE A 95 13.91 -14.93 -3.55
N TYR A 96 13.62 -13.96 -4.42
CA TYR A 96 12.28 -13.38 -4.53
C TYR A 96 11.25 -14.46 -4.84
N GLU A 97 11.48 -15.28 -5.88
CA GLU A 97 10.56 -16.34 -6.32
C GLU A 97 10.34 -17.41 -5.25
N LYS A 98 11.41 -17.85 -4.58
CA LYS A 98 11.34 -18.79 -3.45
C LYS A 98 10.39 -18.28 -2.37
N TRP A 99 10.50 -17.00 -2.00
CA TRP A 99 9.64 -16.43 -0.96
C TRP A 99 8.19 -16.24 -1.43
N GLN A 100 7.93 -16.05 -2.73
CA GLN A 100 6.55 -16.08 -3.24
C GLN A 100 5.94 -17.48 -3.06
N GLU A 101 6.69 -18.53 -3.35
CA GLU A 101 6.24 -19.92 -3.18
C GLU A 101 5.95 -20.25 -1.71
N ILE A 102 6.88 -19.91 -0.81
CA ILE A 102 6.70 -20.13 0.63
C ILE A 102 5.44 -19.43 1.13
N ASN A 103 5.27 -18.14 0.80
CA ASN A 103 4.10 -17.39 1.23
C ASN A 103 2.80 -17.91 0.63
N ALA A 104 2.81 -18.38 -0.63
CA ALA A 104 1.62 -18.96 -1.25
C ALA A 104 1.17 -20.27 -0.59
N ASN A 105 2.08 -21.02 0.04
CA ASN A 105 1.75 -22.23 0.79
C ASN A 105 1.22 -21.93 2.21
N GLU A 106 1.56 -20.78 2.77
CA GLU A 106 1.13 -20.38 4.12
C GLU A 106 -0.15 -19.52 4.13
N LEU A 107 -0.32 -18.69 3.09
CA LEU A 107 -1.45 -17.78 2.98
C LEU A 107 -2.60 -18.47 2.25
N ASP A 108 -3.79 -18.44 2.85
CA ASP A 108 -5.01 -18.71 2.10
C ASP A 108 -5.32 -17.52 1.18
N LEU A 109 -5.35 -17.81 -0.13
CA LEU A 109 -5.53 -16.87 -1.23
C LEU A 109 -6.88 -17.06 -1.97
N ASP A 110 -7.78 -17.90 -1.44
CA ASP A 110 -9.09 -18.16 -2.04
C ASP A 110 -10.14 -17.10 -1.64
N TYR A 111 -10.03 -15.91 -2.23
CA TYR A 111 -10.93 -14.78 -2.02
C TYR A 111 -11.53 -14.29 -3.35
N ASP A 112 -12.71 -13.67 -3.29
CA ASP A 112 -13.38 -13.12 -4.46
C ASP A 112 -12.62 -11.92 -5.05
N VAL A 113 -11.98 -11.13 -4.18
CA VAL A 113 -11.11 -10.01 -4.56
C VAL A 113 -9.82 -10.04 -3.75
N VAL A 114 -8.66 -9.93 -4.42
CA VAL A 114 -7.33 -9.92 -3.80
C VAL A 114 -6.57 -8.68 -4.22
N PHE A 115 -6.26 -7.80 -3.26
CA PHE A 115 -5.36 -6.67 -3.41
C PHE A 115 -3.96 -7.04 -2.96
N ILE A 116 -3.01 -6.99 -3.89
CA ILE A 116 -1.58 -7.13 -3.60
C ILE A 116 -0.95 -5.75 -3.61
N HIS A 117 -0.38 -5.35 -2.48
CA HIS A 117 0.25 -4.05 -2.31
C HIS A 117 1.76 -4.13 -2.57
N ASP A 118 2.25 -3.25 -3.43
CA ASP A 118 3.66 -3.03 -3.75
C ASP A 118 4.38 -4.25 -4.40
N PRO A 119 5.68 -4.13 -4.75
CA PRO A 119 6.41 -5.21 -5.44
C PRO A 119 6.66 -6.47 -4.61
N GLN A 120 6.70 -6.40 -3.28
CA GLN A 120 7.17 -7.50 -2.43
C GLN A 120 6.32 -8.78 -2.57
N PRO A 121 4.97 -8.71 -2.61
CA PRO A 121 4.12 -9.87 -2.83
C PRO A 121 3.58 -9.98 -4.27
N ALA A 122 4.10 -9.18 -5.22
CA ALA A 122 3.60 -9.15 -6.61
C ALA A 122 3.65 -10.51 -7.31
N GLY A 123 4.62 -11.36 -6.96
CA GLY A 123 4.73 -12.69 -7.53
C GLY A 123 3.71 -13.72 -7.02
N LEU A 124 2.95 -13.42 -5.96
CA LEU A 124 1.89 -14.31 -5.46
C LEU A 124 0.81 -14.60 -6.50
N VAL A 125 0.64 -13.73 -7.51
CA VAL A 125 -0.30 -13.95 -8.61
C VAL A 125 -0.05 -15.26 -9.36
N LYS A 126 1.19 -15.78 -9.36
CA LYS A 126 1.54 -17.08 -9.95
C LYS A 126 0.78 -18.24 -9.29
N TYR A 127 0.39 -18.07 -8.02
CA TYR A 127 -0.29 -19.07 -7.20
C TYR A 127 -1.77 -18.73 -6.98
N ARG A 128 -2.31 -17.77 -7.74
CA ARG A 128 -3.71 -17.35 -7.61
C ARG A 128 -4.66 -18.52 -7.76
N LYS A 129 -5.76 -18.47 -7.01
CA LYS A 129 -6.90 -19.37 -7.16
C LYS A 129 -7.91 -18.72 -8.10
N ARG A 130 -9.16 -18.56 -7.63
CA ARG A 130 -10.20 -17.77 -8.29
C ARG A 130 -10.14 -16.31 -7.84
N GLY A 131 -11.10 -15.52 -8.33
CA GLY A 131 -11.29 -14.14 -7.92
C GLY A 131 -10.55 -13.10 -8.76
N ILE A 132 -10.86 -11.84 -8.48
CA ILE A 132 -10.29 -10.68 -9.15
C ILE A 132 -9.05 -10.25 -8.38
N TRP A 133 -7.91 -10.29 -9.05
CA TRP A 133 -6.61 -9.90 -8.52
C TRP A 133 -6.23 -8.51 -8.98
N ILE A 134 -5.94 -7.62 -8.04
CA ILE A 134 -5.61 -6.22 -8.28
C ILE A 134 -4.25 -5.93 -7.68
N TRP A 135 -3.34 -5.37 -8.48
CA TRP A 135 -2.05 -4.91 -7.99
C TRP A 135 -2.13 -3.43 -7.63
N ARG A 136 -1.78 -3.08 -6.39
CA ARG A 136 -1.79 -1.71 -5.88
C ARG A 136 -0.36 -1.22 -5.72
N CYS A 137 0.09 -0.36 -6.63
CA CYS A 137 1.44 0.22 -6.59
C CYS A 137 1.43 1.52 -5.78
N HIS A 138 2.28 1.60 -4.76
CA HIS A 138 2.46 2.79 -3.93
C HIS A 138 3.78 3.54 -4.20
N ILE A 139 4.61 3.03 -5.11
CA ILE A 139 5.89 3.61 -5.50
C ILE A 139 5.83 4.28 -6.87
N ASP A 140 6.83 5.12 -7.13
CA ASP A 140 7.08 5.72 -8.44
C ASP A 140 7.60 4.66 -9.42
N LEU A 141 6.93 4.54 -10.57
CA LEU A 141 7.32 3.66 -11.70
C LEU A 141 7.45 4.42 -13.02
N SER A 142 7.70 5.73 -12.96
CA SER A 142 7.97 6.56 -14.14
C SER A 142 9.28 6.16 -14.83
N THR A 143 10.35 5.93 -14.06
CA THR A 143 11.71 5.66 -14.56
C THR A 143 12.38 4.42 -13.92
N PRO A 144 11.75 3.23 -13.98
CA PRO A 144 12.25 2.07 -13.27
C PRO A 144 13.45 1.41 -13.95
N HIS A 145 14.30 0.75 -13.16
CA HIS A 145 15.39 -0.07 -13.69
C HIS A 145 14.81 -1.14 -14.64
N PRO A 146 15.21 -1.18 -15.93
CA PRO A 146 14.54 -2.00 -16.94
C PRO A 146 14.53 -3.49 -16.64
N GLU A 147 15.60 -4.04 -16.05
CA GLU A 147 15.69 -5.46 -15.70
C GLU A 147 14.72 -5.85 -14.58
N VAL A 148 14.67 -5.06 -13.50
CA VAL A 148 13.79 -5.30 -12.35
C VAL A 148 12.33 -5.11 -12.74
N TRP A 149 12.05 -4.07 -13.52
CA TRP A 149 10.71 -3.86 -14.06
C TRP A 149 10.32 -4.99 -15.00
N GLY A 150 11.19 -5.38 -15.94
CA GLY A 150 10.93 -6.49 -16.85
C GLY A 150 10.68 -7.82 -16.14
N PHE A 151 11.32 -8.05 -14.99
CA PHE A 151 11.03 -9.19 -14.12
C PHE A 151 9.65 -9.06 -13.45
N LEU A 152 9.35 -7.94 -12.78
CA LEU A 152 8.07 -7.75 -12.07
C LEU A 152 6.88 -7.63 -13.02
N ARG A 153 7.05 -7.04 -14.20
CA ARG A 153 6.02 -6.89 -15.22
C ARG A 153 5.43 -8.23 -15.64
N ARG A 154 6.24 -9.31 -15.63
CA ARG A 154 5.76 -10.68 -15.90
C ARG A 154 4.68 -11.12 -14.91
N TYR A 155 4.77 -10.65 -13.67
CA TYR A 155 3.75 -10.88 -12.64
C TYR A 155 2.62 -9.88 -12.77
N VAL A 156 2.93 -8.58 -12.81
CA VAL A 156 1.92 -7.49 -12.87
C VAL A 156 0.97 -7.66 -14.06
N SER A 157 1.46 -8.09 -15.22
CA SER A 157 0.62 -8.30 -16.41
C SER A 157 -0.42 -9.43 -16.27
N GLN A 158 -0.31 -10.27 -15.24
CA GLN A 158 -1.27 -11.33 -14.95
C GLN A 158 -2.44 -10.85 -14.08
N TYR A 159 -2.37 -9.66 -13.50
CA TYR A 159 -3.44 -9.07 -12.69
C TYR A 159 -4.62 -8.63 -13.58
N HIS A 160 -5.79 -8.47 -12.96
CA HIS A 160 -6.98 -7.97 -13.66
C HIS A 160 -6.98 -6.45 -13.78
N ALA A 161 -6.31 -5.77 -12.85
CA ALA A 161 -6.09 -4.33 -12.89
C ALA A 161 -4.86 -3.96 -12.05
N ALA A 162 -4.27 -2.82 -12.38
CA ALA A 162 -3.29 -2.14 -11.56
C ALA A 162 -3.86 -0.81 -11.06
N ILE A 163 -3.50 -0.40 -9.85
CA ILE A 163 -3.91 0.89 -9.30
C ILE A 163 -2.68 1.71 -8.93
N PHE A 164 -2.58 2.92 -9.46
CA PHE A 164 -1.50 3.89 -9.23
C PHE A 164 -2.01 5.12 -8.47
N HIS A 165 -1.09 5.94 -7.96
CA HIS A 165 -1.43 7.17 -7.23
C HIS A 165 -1.68 8.36 -8.16
N ILE A 166 -0.87 8.49 -9.21
CA ILE A 166 -0.93 9.59 -10.19
C ILE A 166 -0.71 9.05 -11.60
N PRO A 167 -1.15 9.77 -12.66
CA PRO A 167 -0.96 9.35 -14.05
C PRO A 167 0.49 9.03 -14.40
N ASP A 168 1.45 9.79 -13.89
CA ASP A 168 2.88 9.66 -14.22
C ASP A 168 3.50 8.33 -13.79
N PHE A 169 2.84 7.59 -12.89
CA PHE A 169 3.29 6.26 -12.46
C PHE A 169 2.69 5.12 -13.31
N ALA A 170 1.70 5.42 -14.15
CA ALA A 170 1.11 4.46 -15.08
C ALA A 170 2.15 4.04 -16.14
N ARG A 171 1.91 2.88 -16.75
CA ARG A 171 2.86 2.22 -17.63
C ARG A 171 2.25 1.97 -19.01
N ASP A 172 2.85 2.55 -20.05
CA ASP A 172 2.43 2.31 -21.43
C ASP A 172 2.65 0.84 -21.85
N ASP A 173 3.54 0.13 -21.15
CA ASP A 173 3.86 -1.28 -21.39
C ASP A 173 3.05 -2.27 -20.52
N LEU A 174 1.91 -1.83 -19.96
CA LEU A 174 0.91 -2.67 -19.32
C LEU A 174 -0.43 -2.59 -20.08
N GLU A 175 -0.91 -3.73 -20.58
CA GLU A 175 -2.20 -3.82 -21.29
C GLU A 175 -3.41 -3.92 -20.35
N ILE A 176 -3.19 -4.24 -19.08
CA ILE A 176 -4.24 -4.37 -18.08
C ILE A 176 -4.82 -2.98 -17.72
N PRO A 177 -6.10 -2.88 -17.29
CA PRO A 177 -6.68 -1.64 -16.79
C PRO A 177 -5.82 -1.00 -15.69
N GLN A 178 -5.57 0.30 -15.83
CA GLN A 178 -4.81 1.09 -14.87
C GLN A 178 -5.72 2.16 -14.25
N VAL A 179 -6.00 2.03 -12.96
CA VAL A 179 -6.89 2.92 -12.22
C VAL A 179 -6.07 3.90 -11.39
N LEU A 180 -6.48 5.16 -11.36
CA LEU A 180 -5.81 6.19 -10.57
C LEU A 180 -6.59 6.42 -9.29
N ILE A 181 -5.98 6.08 -8.15
CA ILE A 181 -6.52 6.34 -6.82
C ILE A 181 -5.39 6.98 -6.00
N PRO A 182 -5.46 8.27 -5.66
CA PRO A 182 -4.45 8.89 -4.78
C PRO A 182 -4.49 8.25 -3.38
N PRO A 183 -3.39 8.28 -2.61
CA PRO A 183 -3.45 7.91 -1.21
C PRO A 183 -4.29 8.95 -0.44
N SER A 184 -4.84 8.54 0.69
CA SER A 184 -5.63 9.41 1.57
C SER A 184 -5.01 9.49 2.96
N ILE A 185 -5.45 10.50 3.71
CA ILE A 185 -5.17 10.62 5.15
C ILE A 185 -6.46 10.34 5.92
N ASP A 186 -6.34 9.81 7.13
CA ASP A 186 -7.48 9.70 8.04
C ASP A 186 -7.49 10.88 9.02
N PRO A 187 -8.45 11.83 8.93
CA PRO A 187 -8.54 13.00 9.81
C PRO A 187 -8.78 12.65 11.27
N LEU A 188 -9.25 11.45 11.58
CA LEU A 188 -9.50 10.97 12.94
C LEU A 188 -8.35 10.11 13.50
N SER A 189 -7.28 9.91 12.73
CA SER A 189 -6.11 9.19 13.21
C SER A 189 -5.25 10.06 14.14
N PRO A 190 -4.46 9.46 15.06
CA PRO A 190 -3.53 10.22 15.91
C PRO A 190 -2.53 11.11 15.17
N LYS A 191 -2.28 10.82 13.88
CA LYS A 191 -1.40 11.61 13.01
C LYS A 191 -2.02 12.96 12.63
N ASN A 192 -3.32 12.99 12.38
CA ASN A 192 -4.01 14.12 11.73
C ASN A 192 -5.10 14.76 12.58
N MET A 193 -5.48 14.12 13.69
CA MET A 193 -6.48 14.67 14.59
C MET A 193 -6.02 15.99 15.18
N GLU A 194 -6.98 16.87 15.44
CA GLU A 194 -6.70 18.14 16.09
C GLU A 194 -6.17 17.91 17.51
N ILE A 195 -5.11 18.63 17.87
CA ILE A 195 -4.46 18.56 19.18
C ILE A 195 -4.46 19.95 19.82
N SER A 196 -4.63 19.99 21.15
CA SER A 196 -4.70 21.26 21.87
C SER A 196 -3.38 22.03 21.79
N ALA A 197 -3.46 23.36 21.76
CA ALA A 197 -2.28 24.23 21.75
C ALA A 197 -1.30 23.91 22.90
N THR A 198 -1.81 23.60 24.09
CA THR A 198 -0.97 23.17 25.24
C THR A 198 -0.21 21.88 24.96
N ALA A 199 -0.83 20.91 24.27
CA ALA A 199 -0.16 19.68 23.90
C ALA A 199 0.93 19.93 22.85
N VAL A 200 0.65 20.77 21.84
CA VAL A 200 1.62 21.20 20.82
C VAL A 200 2.83 21.86 21.50
N GLU A 201 2.60 22.90 22.30
CA GLU A 201 3.65 23.68 22.96
C GLU A 201 4.53 22.79 23.85
N ARG A 202 3.92 21.90 24.63
CA ARG A 202 4.63 20.94 25.48
C ARG A 202 5.56 20.04 24.66
N VAL A 203 5.12 19.53 23.50
CA VAL A 203 5.94 18.66 22.65
C VAL A 203 7.06 19.45 21.98
N VAL A 204 6.76 20.62 21.42
CA VAL A 204 7.76 21.49 20.76
C VAL A 204 8.87 21.90 21.73
N LYS A 205 8.50 22.38 22.93
CA LYS A 205 9.45 22.76 23.98
C LYS A 205 10.27 21.56 24.50
N LYS A 206 9.66 20.37 24.61
CA LYS A 206 10.36 19.14 25.03
C LYS A 206 11.54 18.82 24.10
N PHE A 207 11.44 19.12 22.81
CA PHE A 207 12.52 18.90 21.83
C PHE A 207 13.43 20.12 21.65
N GLY A 208 13.33 21.14 22.51
CA GLY A 208 14.19 22.32 22.47
C GLY A 208 13.92 23.27 21.31
N VAL A 209 12.74 23.18 20.69
CA VAL A 209 12.31 24.07 19.61
C VAL A 209 11.54 25.26 20.23
N ASP A 210 11.78 26.46 19.69
CA ASP A 210 11.18 27.71 20.15
C ASP A 210 9.91 28.02 19.35
N PRO A 211 8.70 27.94 19.95
CA PRO A 211 7.45 28.16 19.23
C PRO A 211 7.20 29.63 18.88
N GLU A 212 7.94 30.58 19.45
CA GLU A 212 7.77 32.02 19.18
C GLU A 212 8.51 32.47 17.91
N ARG A 213 9.30 31.59 17.29
CA ARG A 213 10.02 31.85 16.04
C ARG A 213 9.44 31.02 14.88
N PRO A 214 9.57 31.48 13.64
CA PRO A 214 9.15 30.69 12.47
C PRO A 214 9.84 29.32 12.43
N ILE A 215 9.06 28.26 12.19
CA ILE A 215 9.54 26.87 12.10
C ILE A 215 9.45 26.40 10.64
N LEU A 216 10.56 25.91 10.10
CA LEU A 216 10.58 25.14 8.86
C LEU A 216 10.63 23.65 9.22
N LEU A 217 9.66 22.87 8.76
CA LEU A 217 9.53 21.45 9.09
C LEU A 217 9.48 20.60 7.82
N GLN A 218 10.30 19.54 7.80
CA GLN A 218 10.20 18.45 6.83
C GLN A 218 10.04 17.14 7.60
N VAL A 219 9.01 16.37 7.27
CA VAL A 219 8.76 15.04 7.83
C VAL A 219 8.97 14.01 6.73
N SER A 220 10.10 13.31 6.76
CA SER A 220 10.45 12.26 5.80
C SER A 220 11.31 11.18 6.45
N ARG A 221 11.40 10.01 5.81
CA ARG A 221 12.50 9.08 6.12
C ARG A 221 13.83 9.75 5.75
N PHE A 222 14.90 9.42 6.48
CA PHE A 222 16.26 9.78 6.08
C PHE A 222 16.74 8.83 4.98
N ASP A 223 16.22 9.03 3.77
CA ASP A 223 16.60 8.30 2.57
C ASP A 223 17.29 9.25 1.59
N ARG A 224 18.22 8.72 0.79
CA ARG A 224 18.99 9.48 -0.20
C ARG A 224 18.27 9.63 -1.54
N ALA A 225 17.09 9.01 -1.69
CA ALA A 225 16.30 8.90 -2.92
C ALA A 225 16.61 9.99 -3.94
#